data_AF-A0A970YPH2-F1
#
_entry.id   AF-A0A970YPH2-F1
#
_cell.length_a   1.000
_cell.length_b   1.000
_cell.length_c   1.000
_cell.angle_alpha   90.00
_cell.angle_beta   90.00
_cell.angle_gamma   90.00
#
_symmetry.space_group_name_H-M   'P 1'
#
loop_
_entity.id
_entity.type
_entity.pdbx_description
1 polymer ?
#
loop_
_entity_poly.entity_id
_entity_poly.type
_entity_poly.pdbx_seq_one_letter_code
_entity_poly.pdbx_strand_id
1 'polypeptide(L)' 'YLYKNALIDAGSSCRFLQGEAMERPSIILSTIGSDESGVKIRVGGSGEILAKGEIRI' A
#
# COMPACT_ATOMS: atom_id res chain seq x y z
N TYR A 1 -0.65 -11.67 -4.76
CA TYR A 1 -1.11 -12.90 -4.08
C TYR A 1 -2.62 -12.98 -4.10
N LEU A 2 -3.34 -12.08 -3.41
CA LEU A 2 -4.81 -12.06 -3.33
C LEU A 2 -5.50 -12.23 -4.70
N TYR A 3 -5.10 -11.43 -5.70
CA TYR A 3 -5.61 -11.55 -7.07
C TYR A 3 -5.34 -12.91 -7.73
N LYS A 4 -4.13 -13.45 -7.56
CA LYS A 4 -3.75 -14.76 -8.10
C LYS A 4 -4.52 -15.91 -7.46
N ASN A 5 -4.97 -15.74 -6.21
CA ASN A 5 -5.76 -16.74 -5.49
C ASN A 5 -7.27 -16.47 -5.56
N ALA A 6 -7.72 -15.60 -6.49
CA ALA A 6 -9.13 -15.23 -6.67
C ALA A 6 -9.82 -14.72 -5.39
N LEU A 7 -9.05 -14.12 -4.47
CA LEU A 7 -9.58 -13.51 -3.24
C LEU A 7 -10.03 -12.07 -3.47
N ILE A 8 -9.59 -11.44 -4.57
CA ILE A 8 -9.99 -10.11 -5.04
C ILE A 8 -10.03 -10.10 -6.56
N ASP A 9 -10.92 -9.30 -7.13
CA ASP A 9 -11.05 -9.15 -8.58
C ASP A 9 -10.09 -8.10 -9.15
N ALA A 10 -9.95 -8.09 -10.48
CA ALA A 10 -9.27 -7.01 -11.17
C ALA A 10 -10.05 -5.70 -10.98
N GLY A 11 -9.36 -4.64 -10.61
CA GLY A 11 -9.93 -3.33 -10.29
C GLY A 11 -10.28 -3.16 -8.81
N SER A 12 -10.28 -4.23 -8.01
CA SER A 12 -10.58 -4.14 -6.58
C SER A 12 -9.51 -3.39 -5.81
N SER A 13 -9.94 -2.54 -4.87
CA SER A 13 -9.08 -1.87 -3.90
C SER A 13 -9.00 -2.67 -2.60
N CYS A 14 -7.79 -2.81 -2.07
CA CYS A 14 -7.48 -3.43 -0.79
C CYS A 14 -6.94 -2.37 0.17
N ARG A 15 -7.34 -2.49 1.43
CA ARG A 15 -6.77 -1.71 2.54
C ARG A 15 -6.08 -2.67 3.50
N PHE A 16 -4.78 -2.48 3.68
CA PHE A 16 -3.98 -3.23 4.64
C PHE A 16 -3.72 -2.37 5.86
N LEU A 17 -4.05 -2.90 7.03
CA LEU A 17 -3.70 -2.33 8.32
C LEU A 17 -2.52 -3.11 8.87
N GLN A 18 -1.43 -2.41 9.19
CA GLN A 18 -0.19 -3.01 9.67
C GLN A 18 0.33 -2.26 10.89
N GLY A 19 1.06 -2.95 11.78
CA GLY A 19 1.78 -2.32 12.88
C GLY A 19 0.95 -2.07 14.14
N GLU A 20 -0.29 -2.54 14.20
CA GLU A 20 -1.14 -2.45 15.41
C GLU A 20 -0.48 -3.11 16.63
N ALA A 21 0.08 -4.31 16.46
CA ALA A 21 0.78 -5.02 17.53
C ALA A 21 2.07 -4.32 18.01
N MET A 22 2.59 -3.35 17.25
CA MET A 22 3.76 -2.54 17.63
C MET A 22 3.37 -1.10 17.99
N GLU A 23 2.08 -0.85 18.24
CA GLU A 23 1.54 0.48 18.56
C GLU A 23 1.89 1.57 17.53
N ARG A 24 2.16 1.15 16.28
CA ARG A 24 2.51 2.04 15.16
C ARG A 24 1.67 1.69 13.94
N PRO A 25 0.35 1.97 13.98
CA PRO A 25 -0.57 1.62 12.92
C PRO A 25 -0.22 2.38 11.62
N SER A 26 -0.20 1.65 10.52
CA SER A 26 0.02 2.17 9.17
C SER A 26 -1.02 1.60 8.23
N ILE A 27 -1.55 2.45 7.35
CA ILE A 27 -2.57 2.07 6.37
C ILE A 27 -1.94 2.08 4.98
N ILE A 28 -2.02 0.96 4.29
CA ILE A 28 -1.56 0.81 2.91
C ILE A 28 -2.77 0.54 2.04
N LEU A 29 -2.92 1.34 0.99
CA LEU A 29 -3.94 1.16 -0.03
C LEU A 29 -3.30 0.50 -1.25
N SER A 30 -3.95 -0.53 -1.80
CA SER A 30 -3.50 -1.16 -3.04
C SER A 30 -4.66 -1.37 -3.99
N THR A 31 -4.42 -1.22 -5.28
CA THR A 31 -5.37 -1.60 -6.33
C THR A 31 -4.59 -2.33 -7.40
N ILE A 32 -5.10 -3.49 -7.82
CA ILE A 32 -4.56 -4.23 -8.95
C ILE A 32 -5.57 -4.16 -10.10
N GLY A 33 -5.11 -3.85 -11.30
CA GLY A 33 -5.91 -3.90 -12.51
C GLY A 33 -5.14 -4.64 -13.59
N SER A 34 -5.85 -5.25 -14.53
CA SER A 34 -5.29 -5.78 -15.77
C SER A 34 -5.85 -4.94 -16.92
N ASP A 35 -5.00 -4.44 -17.80
CA ASP A 35 -5.38 -3.88 -19.10
C ASP A 35 -4.81 -4.75 -20.23
N GLU A 36 -5.12 -4.39 -21.49
CA GLU A 36 -4.68 -5.11 -22.69
C GLU A 36 -3.14 -5.17 -22.85
N SER A 37 -2.41 -4.31 -22.15
CA SER A 37 -0.94 -4.20 -22.11
C SER A 37 -0.29 -4.84 -20.86
N GLY A 38 -1.08 -5.39 -19.92
CA GLY A 38 -0.57 -6.20 -18.80
C GLY A 38 -1.16 -5.86 -17.44
N VAL A 39 -0.42 -6.20 -16.37
CA VAL A 39 -0.88 -6.01 -14.98
C VAL A 39 -0.38 -4.68 -14.43
N LYS A 40 -1.31 -3.82 -14.02
CA LYS A 40 -1.03 -2.53 -13.37
C LYS A 40 -1.31 -2.63 -11.88
N ILE A 41 -0.29 -2.34 -11.08
CA ILE A 41 -0.39 -2.36 -9.62
C ILE A 41 -0.21 -0.92 -9.11
N ARG A 42 -1.18 -0.44 -8.35
CA ARG A 42 -1.10 0.83 -7.63
C ARG A 42 -0.98 0.55 -6.15
N VAL A 43 -0.04 1.23 -5.50
CA VAL A 43 0.14 1.21 -4.04
C VAL A 43 0.19 2.66 -3.59
N GLY A 44 -0.56 2.98 -2.55
CA GLY A 44 -0.64 4.31 -1.96
C GLY A 44 -0.68 4.23 -0.45
N GLY A 45 -0.42 5.37 0.17
CA GLY A 45 -0.43 5.53 1.62
C GLY A 45 -0.30 7.01 1.96
N SER A 46 -0.52 7.34 3.23
CA SER A 46 -0.27 8.68 3.78
C SER A 46 1.10 8.71 4.45
N GLY A 47 1.80 9.84 4.33
CA GLY A 47 3.06 10.09 5.02
C GLY A 47 3.04 11.50 5.60
N GLU A 48 3.55 11.64 6.81
CA GLU A 48 3.64 12.91 7.54
C GLU A 48 5.10 13.16 7.95
N ILE A 49 5.51 14.43 7.94
CA ILE A 49 6.85 14.81 8.39
C ILE A 49 6.83 14.95 9.90
N LEU A 50 7.46 14.01 10.61
CA LEU A 50 7.56 14.05 12.08
C LEU A 50 8.60 15.08 12.56
N ALA A 51 9.76 15.09 11.92
CA ALA A 51 10.88 15.95 12.30
C ALA A 51 11.73 16.28 11.06
N LYS A 52 12.36 17.46 11.10
CA LYS A 52 13.30 17.93 10.08
C LYS A 52 14.51 18.53 10.79
N GLY A 53 15.70 18.25 10.29
CA GLY A 53 16.94 18.78 10.83
C GLY A 53 18.09 18.66 9.84
N GLU A 54 19.23 19.26 10.19
CA GLU A 54 20.47 19.19 9.41
C GLU A 54 21.46 18.25 10.10
N ILE A 55 22.10 17.37 9.33
CA ILE A 55 23.20 16.53 9.81
C ILE A 55 24.49 17.31 9.56
N ARG A 56 25.18 17.72 10.63
CA ARG A 56 26.54 18.28 10.55
C ARG A 56 27.53 17.19 10.94
N ILE A 57 28.41 16.84 10.00
CA ILE A 57 29.54 15.92 10.17
C ILE A 57 30.81 16.73 10.36
#